data_AF-Q5SMW3-F1
#
_entry.id   AF-Q5SMW3-F1
#
_cell.length_a   1.000
_cell.length_b   1.000
_cell.length_c   1.000
_cell.angle_alpha   90.00
_cell.angle_beta   90.00
_cell.angle_gamma   90.00
#
_symmetry.space_group_name_H-M   'P 1'
#
loop_
_entity.id
_entity.type
_entity.pdbx_description
1 polymer ?
#
loop_
_entity_poly.entity_id
_entity_poly.type
_entity_poly.pdbx_seq_one_letter_code
_entity_poly.pdbx_strand_id
1 'polypeptide(L)'
;MGEYTTASAYNAQLLGTTATNFNRLIWKAWAPHKCKTFAWLIIQNRVWTSDKLATRGWPNGSICPLCRRTQETALHLLAACRYTRRVWAALAEWVTCEQLNPSQWRQTSTVLDWWEATANIQETPKKTLRTLMLLVAWKIWNERNRRTFQQKELSATSLLAKIKEEAKTWVLAGAISLNSWLSFS
;
A
#
# COMPACT_ATOMS: atom_id res chain seq x y z
N MET A 1 4.89 -3.67 -50.03
CA MET A 1 5.95 -3.97 -49.04
C MET A 1 5.49 -3.29 -47.75
N GLY A 2 5.18 -4.03 -46.69
CA GLY A 2 4.60 -3.45 -45.46
C GLY A 2 5.69 -2.88 -44.56
N GLU A 3 5.58 -1.60 -44.20
CA GLU A 3 6.50 -0.95 -43.27
C GLU A 3 6.21 -1.43 -41.84
N TYR A 4 7.11 -2.25 -41.30
CA TYR A 4 7.04 -2.70 -39.92
C TYR A 4 7.97 -1.84 -39.07
N THR A 5 7.40 -1.12 -38.10
CA THR A 5 8.17 -0.38 -37.10
C THR A 5 8.11 -1.10 -35.75
N THR A 6 9.16 -0.99 -34.94
CA THR A 6 9.17 -1.52 -33.56
C THR A 6 8.03 -0.93 -32.72
N ALA A 7 7.60 0.31 -33.02
CA ALA A 7 6.42 0.92 -32.42
C ALA A 7 5.11 0.20 -32.82
N SER A 8 4.94 -0.16 -34.10
CA SER A 8 3.76 -0.91 -34.56
C SER A 8 3.68 -2.32 -33.96
N ALA A 9 4.82 -2.97 -33.80
CA ALA A 9 4.96 -4.27 -33.12
C ALA A 9 4.51 -4.24 -31.66
N TYR A 10 5.02 -3.25 -30.93
CA TYR A 10 4.73 -3.06 -29.51
C TYR A 10 3.26 -2.72 -29.28
N ASN A 11 2.71 -1.83 -30.12
CA ASN A 11 1.29 -1.48 -30.06
C ASN A 11 0.39 -2.67 -30.41
N ALA A 12 0.79 -3.51 -31.38
CA ALA A 12 0.06 -4.73 -31.72
C ALA A 12 0.06 -5.77 -30.58
N GLN A 13 1.16 -5.87 -29.82
CA GLN A 13 1.21 -6.69 -28.60
C GLN A 13 0.36 -6.13 -27.45
N LEU A 14 0.12 -4.81 -27.46
CA LEU A 14 -0.75 -4.14 -26.49
C LEU A 14 -2.25 -4.17 -26.88
N LEU A 15 -2.59 -4.55 -28.12
CA LEU A 15 -3.99 -4.66 -28.56
C LEU A 15 -4.69 -5.74 -27.73
N GLY A 16 -5.60 -5.30 -26.85
CA GLY A 16 -6.37 -6.18 -25.95
C GLY A 16 -5.88 -6.22 -24.50
N THR A 17 -4.80 -5.51 -24.15
CA THR A 17 -4.47 -5.33 -22.72
C THR A 17 -5.39 -4.28 -22.11
N THR A 18 -6.01 -4.59 -20.97
CA THR A 18 -6.78 -3.59 -20.21
C THR A 18 -5.83 -2.50 -19.73
N ALA A 19 -6.18 -1.24 -20.00
CA ALA A 19 -5.42 -0.09 -19.51
C ALA A 19 -5.43 -0.10 -17.98
N THR A 20 -4.38 -0.63 -17.36
CA THR A 20 -4.29 -0.66 -15.90
C THR A 20 -3.90 0.74 -15.39
N ASN A 21 -4.58 1.20 -14.36
CA ASN A 21 -4.29 2.49 -13.74
C ASN A 21 -3.05 2.45 -12.81
N PHE A 22 -2.32 1.33 -12.75
CA PHE A 22 -1.10 1.15 -11.95
C PHE A 22 -0.01 2.18 -12.26
N ASN A 23 0.10 2.62 -13.52
CA ASN A 23 1.02 3.71 -13.89
C ASN A 23 0.76 4.97 -13.06
N ARG A 24 -0.51 5.34 -12.94
CA ARG A 24 -0.95 6.52 -12.19
C ARG A 24 -0.93 6.29 -10.68
N LEU A 25 -1.35 5.12 -10.21
CA LEU A 25 -1.47 4.80 -8.78
C LEU A 25 -0.11 4.54 -8.10
N ILE A 26 0.83 3.92 -8.82
CA ILE A 26 2.09 3.40 -8.25
C ILE A 26 3.30 4.05 -8.92
N TRP A 27 3.41 3.94 -10.25
CA TRP A 27 4.67 4.21 -10.92
C TRP A 27 5.01 5.69 -11.00
N LYS A 28 4.01 6.57 -11.15
CA LYS A 28 4.15 8.05 -11.11
C LYS A 28 4.34 8.63 -9.71
N ALA A 29 4.00 7.89 -8.65
CA ALA A 29 4.24 8.33 -7.28
C ALA A 29 5.74 8.27 -6.96
N TRP A 30 6.22 9.08 -6.03
CA TRP A 30 7.59 8.95 -5.55
C TRP A 30 7.62 7.81 -4.53
N ALA A 31 8.55 6.87 -4.68
CA ALA A 31 8.82 5.83 -3.68
C ALA A 31 10.05 5.03 -4.14
N PRO A 32 10.82 4.44 -3.20
CA PRO A 32 11.83 3.44 -3.56
C PRO A 32 11.21 2.30 -4.38
N HIS A 33 11.96 1.78 -5.35
CA HIS A 33 11.46 0.77 -6.28
C HIS A 33 10.86 -0.45 -5.56
N LYS A 34 11.49 -0.91 -4.47
CA LYS A 34 10.98 -2.01 -3.63
C LYS A 34 9.54 -1.80 -3.14
N CYS A 35 9.17 -0.56 -2.78
CA CYS A 35 7.83 -0.23 -2.30
C CYS A 35 6.82 -0.26 -3.46
N LYS A 36 7.22 0.20 -4.64
CA LYS A 36 6.39 0.17 -5.86
C LYS A 36 6.14 -1.26 -6.32
N THR A 37 7.19 -2.08 -6.42
CA THR A 37 7.07 -3.51 -6.76
C THR A 37 6.18 -4.24 -5.76
N PHE A 38 6.36 -3.99 -4.47
CA PHE A 38 5.49 -4.56 -3.44
C PHE A 38 4.03 -4.14 -3.61
N ALA A 39 3.75 -2.85 -3.80
CA ALA A 39 2.40 -2.35 -3.99
C ALA A 39 1.72 -2.98 -5.22
N TRP A 40 2.45 -3.09 -6.33
CA TRP A 40 1.96 -3.75 -7.54
C TRP A 40 1.61 -5.21 -7.30
N LEU A 41 2.44 -5.94 -6.54
CA LEU A 41 2.15 -7.33 -6.16
C LEU A 41 0.97 -7.45 -5.20
N ILE A 42 0.88 -6.64 -4.15
CA ILE A 42 -0.18 -6.77 -3.15
C ILE A 42 -1.55 -6.36 -3.68
N ILE A 43 -1.62 -5.36 -4.56
CA ILE A 43 -2.89 -4.95 -5.19
C ILE A 43 -3.44 -6.06 -6.09
N GLN A 44 -2.56 -6.80 -6.77
CA GLN A 44 -2.94 -7.99 -7.54
C GLN A 44 -3.18 -9.22 -6.68
N ASN A 45 -3.16 -9.07 -5.35
CA ASN A 45 -3.18 -10.15 -4.39
C ASN A 45 -2.14 -11.23 -4.76
N ARG A 46 -0.87 -10.87 -4.99
CA ARG A 46 0.23 -11.77 -5.39
C ARG A 46 1.35 -11.90 -4.36
N VAL A 47 1.20 -11.29 -3.19
CA VAL A 47 2.12 -11.44 -2.06
C VAL A 47 1.86 -12.72 -1.27
N TRP A 48 2.86 -13.19 -0.54
CA TRP A 48 2.79 -14.37 0.31
C TRP A 48 2.07 -14.09 1.64
N THR A 49 0.76 -13.85 1.55
CA THR A 49 -0.16 -13.87 2.69
C THR A 49 -0.54 -15.31 3.06
N SER A 50 -0.99 -15.55 4.30
CA SER A 50 -1.24 -16.91 4.79
C SER A 50 -2.35 -17.64 4.01
N ASP A 51 -3.33 -16.92 3.48
CA ASP A 51 -4.33 -17.42 2.53
C ASP A 51 -3.70 -18.09 1.29
N LYS A 52 -2.62 -17.53 0.74
CA LYS A 52 -1.88 -18.12 -0.39
C LYS A 52 -1.05 -19.33 -0.01
N LEU A 53 -0.49 -19.34 1.20
CA LEU A 53 0.21 -20.50 1.72
C LEU A 53 -0.77 -21.67 1.93
N ALA A 54 -1.99 -21.39 2.38
CA ALA A 54 -3.05 -22.39 2.53
C ALA A 54 -3.48 -23.01 1.19
N THR A 55 -3.63 -22.20 0.12
CA THR A 55 -3.94 -22.74 -1.24
C THR A 55 -2.86 -23.65 -1.81
N ARG A 56 -1.65 -23.66 -1.23
CA ARG A 56 -0.52 -24.51 -1.64
C ARG A 56 -0.29 -25.71 -0.71
N GLY A 57 -1.24 -26.02 0.17
CA GLY A 57 -1.20 -27.20 1.03
C GLY A 57 -0.31 -27.07 2.27
N TRP A 58 0.13 -25.86 2.63
CA TRP A 58 0.87 -25.65 3.89
C TRP A 58 -0.10 -25.50 5.08
N PRO A 59 0.05 -26.30 6.15
CA PRO A 59 -0.85 -26.26 7.31
C PRO A 59 -0.47 -25.09 8.21
N ASN A 60 -0.92 -23.89 7.86
CA ASN A 60 -0.75 -22.72 8.70
C ASN A 60 -2.12 -22.18 9.09
N GLY A 61 -2.45 -22.32 10.38
CA GLY A 61 -3.60 -21.66 11.01
C GLY A 61 -3.56 -20.18 10.70
N SER A 62 -4.41 -19.78 9.75
CA SER A 62 -4.25 -18.62 8.87
C SER A 62 -4.60 -17.29 9.52
N ILE A 63 -4.31 -17.12 10.81
CA ILE A 63 -4.67 -15.93 11.57
C ILE A 63 -3.63 -14.82 11.31
N CYS A 64 -4.10 -13.60 11.07
CA CYS A 64 -3.23 -12.44 10.85
C CYS A 64 -2.34 -12.19 12.08
N PRO A 65 -1.00 -12.12 11.94
CA PRO A 65 -0.08 -11.93 13.06
C PRO A 65 -0.17 -10.51 13.66
N LEU A 66 -0.76 -9.55 12.94
CA LEU A 66 -0.96 -8.20 13.45
C LEU A 66 -2.11 -8.12 14.48
N CYS A 67 -3.24 -8.78 14.21
CA CYS A 67 -4.43 -8.71 15.07
C CYS A 67 -4.70 -9.98 15.88
N ARG A 68 -4.12 -11.11 15.48
CA ARG A 68 -4.28 -12.44 16.07
C ARG A 68 -5.74 -12.88 16.24
N ARG A 69 -6.64 -12.41 15.35
CA ARG A 69 -8.10 -12.63 15.47
C ARG A 69 -8.76 -13.11 14.19
N THR A 70 -8.38 -12.53 13.05
CA THR A 70 -9.06 -12.76 11.76
C THR A 70 -8.10 -13.44 10.80
N GLN A 71 -8.65 -14.16 9.82
CA GLN A 71 -7.86 -14.72 8.74
C GLN A 71 -7.06 -13.64 8.00
N GLU A 72 -5.79 -13.92 7.69
CA GLU A 72 -4.96 -12.99 6.94
C GLU A 72 -5.29 -13.04 5.45
N THR A 73 -5.75 -11.90 4.93
CA THR A 73 -5.84 -11.61 3.50
C THR A 73 -5.13 -10.30 3.21
N ALA A 74 -4.77 -10.02 1.95
CA ALA A 74 -4.14 -8.75 1.59
C ALA A 74 -5.03 -7.53 1.95
N LEU A 75 -6.35 -7.64 1.72
CA LEU A 75 -7.30 -6.59 2.08
C LEU A 75 -7.42 -6.44 3.60
N HIS A 76 -7.45 -7.55 4.34
CA HIS A 76 -7.41 -7.48 5.80
C HIS A 76 -6.14 -6.78 6.28
N LEU A 77 -4.99 -7.17 5.75
CA LEU A 77 -3.71 -6.62 6.15
C LEU A 77 -3.63 -5.10 5.94
N LEU A 78 -4.09 -4.60 4.79
CA LEU A 78 -3.96 -3.20 4.41
C LEU A 78 -5.08 -2.30 4.94
N ALA A 79 -6.29 -2.84 5.12
CA ALA A 79 -7.48 -2.03 5.40
C ALA A 79 -8.29 -2.49 6.62
N ALA A 80 -8.63 -3.78 6.73
CA ALA A 80 -9.61 -4.23 7.73
C ALA A 80 -9.00 -4.60 9.10
N CYS A 81 -7.71 -4.91 9.16
CA CYS A 81 -7.01 -5.36 10.36
C CYS A 81 -7.10 -4.31 11.47
N ARG A 82 -7.51 -4.74 12.68
CA ARG A 82 -7.65 -3.84 13.84
C ARG A 82 -6.36 -3.06 14.12
N TYR A 83 -5.21 -3.70 13.98
CA TYR A 83 -3.91 -3.03 14.16
C TYR A 83 -3.67 -1.98 13.07
N THR A 84 -3.85 -2.37 11.81
CA THR A 84 -3.69 -1.47 10.66
C THR A 84 -4.64 -0.28 10.72
N ARG A 85 -5.91 -0.49 11.10
CA ARG A 85 -6.88 0.60 11.27
C ARG A 85 -6.43 1.65 12.29
N ARG A 86 -5.79 1.23 13.40
CA ARG A 86 -5.22 2.16 14.39
C ARG A 86 -4.07 2.98 13.80
N VAL A 87 -3.24 2.37 12.96
CA VAL A 87 -2.15 3.07 12.26
C VAL A 87 -2.72 4.13 11.31
N TRP A 88 -3.74 3.77 10.52
CA TRP A 88 -4.40 4.72 9.61
C TRP A 88 -5.13 5.85 10.32
N ALA A 89 -5.83 5.57 11.43
CA ALA A 89 -6.48 6.62 12.22
C ALA A 89 -5.47 7.64 12.75
N ALA A 90 -4.37 7.17 13.36
CA ALA A 90 -3.32 8.05 13.87
C ALA A 90 -2.53 8.76 12.75
N LEU A 91 -2.45 8.15 11.55
CA LEU A 91 -1.90 8.80 10.36
C LEU A 91 -2.81 9.92 9.87
N ALA A 92 -4.12 9.69 9.83
CA ALA A 92 -5.13 10.67 9.42
C ALA A 92 -5.09 11.92 10.30
N GLU A 93 -4.93 11.73 11.62
CA GLU A 93 -4.71 12.82 12.57
C GLU A 93 -3.41 13.58 12.29
N TRP A 94 -2.31 12.87 12.01
CA TRP A 94 -1.01 13.51 11.75
C TRP A 94 -0.99 14.37 10.48
N VAL A 95 -1.63 13.91 9.41
CA VAL A 95 -1.64 14.63 8.12
C VAL A 95 -2.90 15.49 7.92
N THR A 96 -3.72 15.63 8.97
CA THR A 96 -4.96 16.42 8.98
C THR A 96 -5.90 16.07 7.82
N CYS A 97 -6.04 14.78 7.55
CA CYS A 97 -6.88 14.26 6.45
C CYS A 97 -7.85 13.21 6.99
N GLU A 98 -9.05 13.64 7.40
CA GLU A 98 -10.05 12.75 8.01
C GLU A 98 -10.48 11.61 7.08
N GLN A 99 -10.46 11.82 5.77
CA GLN A 99 -10.83 10.79 4.78
C GLN A 99 -9.88 9.58 4.76
N LEU A 100 -8.67 9.70 5.33
CA LEU A 100 -7.78 8.57 5.58
C LEU A 100 -8.16 7.75 6.81
N ASN A 101 -9.02 8.27 7.68
CA ASN A 101 -9.48 7.54 8.86
C ASN A 101 -10.36 6.36 8.41
N PRO A 102 -10.11 5.13 8.89
CA PRO A 102 -10.93 3.97 8.54
C PRO A 102 -12.41 4.09 8.90
N SER A 103 -12.83 5.04 9.74
CA SER A 103 -14.24 5.36 9.98
C SER A 103 -14.93 5.94 8.74
N GLN A 104 -14.19 6.58 7.84
CA GLN A 104 -14.69 7.21 6.60
C GLN A 104 -14.70 6.25 5.40
N TRP A 105 -14.09 5.07 5.54
CA TRP A 105 -13.94 4.15 4.41
C TRP A 105 -15.22 3.39 4.11
N ARG A 106 -15.55 3.33 2.83
CA ARG A 106 -16.61 2.46 2.32
C ARG A 106 -16.14 1.00 2.39
N GLN A 107 -17.10 0.09 2.53
CA GLN A 107 -16.82 -1.32 2.39
C GLN A 107 -16.35 -1.62 0.97
N THR A 108 -15.27 -2.38 0.86
CA THR A 108 -14.63 -2.78 -0.39
C THR A 108 -14.34 -4.28 -0.35
N SER A 109 -14.34 -4.91 -1.51
CA SER A 109 -14.21 -6.37 -1.64
C SER A 109 -12.81 -6.78 -2.11
N THR A 110 -12.08 -5.88 -2.78
CA THR A 110 -10.73 -6.13 -3.27
C THR A 110 -9.74 -5.08 -2.80
N VAL A 111 -8.45 -5.44 -2.82
CA VAL A 111 -7.36 -4.49 -2.52
C VAL A 111 -7.33 -3.35 -3.55
N LEU A 112 -7.65 -3.64 -4.82
CA LEU A 112 -7.67 -2.63 -5.88
C LEU A 112 -8.74 -1.58 -5.61
N ASP A 113 -9.97 -1.98 -5.29
CA ASP A 113 -11.08 -1.06 -5.01
C ASP A 113 -10.76 -0.15 -3.82
N TRP A 114 -10.23 -0.73 -2.74
CA TRP A 114 -9.78 0.03 -1.56
C TRP A 114 -8.65 0.99 -1.90
N TRP A 115 -7.65 0.53 -2.66
CA TRP A 115 -6.50 1.34 -3.03
C TRP A 115 -6.92 2.50 -3.94
N GLU A 116 -7.82 2.26 -4.89
CA GLU A 116 -8.35 3.29 -5.78
C GLU A 116 -9.18 4.34 -5.03
N ALA A 117 -10.07 3.91 -4.15
CA ALA A 117 -10.88 4.81 -3.33
C ALA A 117 -9.98 5.70 -2.46
N THR A 118 -8.99 5.10 -1.80
CA THR A 118 -8.07 5.82 -0.91
C THR A 118 -7.10 6.70 -1.70
N ALA A 119 -6.62 6.29 -2.88
CA ALA A 119 -5.66 7.05 -3.69
C ALA A 119 -6.28 8.22 -4.49
N ASN A 120 -7.61 8.34 -4.47
CA ASN A 120 -8.35 9.39 -5.17
C ASN A 120 -9.30 10.15 -4.23
N ILE A 121 -8.96 10.22 -2.94
CA ILE A 121 -9.60 11.12 -1.97
C ILE A 121 -9.61 12.55 -2.54
N GLN A 122 -10.75 13.23 -2.34
CA GLN A 122 -10.97 14.59 -2.86
C GLN A 122 -10.10 15.60 -2.11
N GLU A 123 -9.87 16.76 -2.74
CA GLU A 123 -9.20 17.92 -2.11
C GLU A 123 -7.79 17.63 -1.56
N THR A 124 -7.19 16.51 -1.97
CA THR A 124 -5.89 16.04 -1.51
C THR A 124 -4.91 15.94 -2.68
N PRO A 125 -3.65 16.40 -2.53
CA PRO A 125 -2.62 16.22 -3.55
C PRO A 125 -2.37 14.73 -3.86
N LYS A 126 -2.94 14.25 -4.99
CA LYS A 126 -2.94 12.82 -5.36
C LYS A 126 -1.54 12.18 -5.40
N LYS A 127 -0.53 12.92 -5.85
CA LYS A 127 0.87 12.43 -5.91
C LYS A 127 1.43 12.19 -4.50
N THR A 128 1.14 13.10 -3.58
CA THR A 128 1.56 13.03 -2.19
C THR A 128 0.86 11.88 -1.47
N LEU A 129 -0.46 11.80 -1.60
CA LEU A 129 -1.27 10.74 -1.03
C LEU A 129 -0.82 9.35 -1.49
N ARG A 130 -0.61 9.15 -2.79
CA ARG A 130 -0.14 7.86 -3.33
C ARG A 130 1.25 7.49 -2.80
N THR A 131 2.16 8.46 -2.71
CA THR A 131 3.48 8.27 -2.09
C THR A 131 3.33 7.80 -0.63
N LEU A 132 2.46 8.46 0.15
CA LEU A 132 2.20 8.10 1.54
C LEU A 132 1.57 6.70 1.67
N MET A 133 0.62 6.36 0.82
CA MET A 133 0.01 5.03 0.79
C MET A 133 1.03 3.93 0.53
N LEU A 134 1.96 4.15 -0.42
CA LEU A 134 3.05 3.21 -0.70
C LEU A 134 3.94 2.99 0.55
N LEU A 135 4.27 4.08 1.25
CA LEU A 135 5.05 4.01 2.48
C LEU A 135 4.33 3.22 3.58
N VAL A 136 3.08 3.56 3.85
CA VAL A 136 2.29 2.94 4.93
C VAL A 136 2.07 1.45 4.64
N ALA A 137 1.67 1.10 3.42
CA ALA A 137 1.51 -0.29 3.01
C ALA A 137 2.81 -1.09 3.18
N TRP A 138 3.95 -0.53 2.78
CA TRP A 138 5.26 -1.14 2.95
C TRP A 138 5.64 -1.34 4.43
N LYS A 139 5.39 -0.34 5.28
CA LYS A 139 5.71 -0.42 6.72
C LYS A 139 4.81 -1.42 7.44
N ILE A 140 3.53 -1.51 7.10
CA ILE A 140 2.60 -2.54 7.61
C ILE A 140 3.10 -3.94 7.22
N TRP A 141 3.48 -4.13 5.96
CA TRP A 141 4.02 -5.40 5.48
C TRP A 141 5.30 -5.82 6.22
N ASN A 142 6.23 -4.88 6.42
CA ASN A 142 7.45 -5.14 7.18
C ASN A 142 7.16 -5.49 8.64
N GLU A 143 6.20 -4.82 9.28
CA GLU A 143 5.79 -5.16 10.64
C GLU A 143 5.18 -6.57 10.70
N ARG A 144 4.31 -6.93 9.75
CA ARG A 144 3.77 -8.29 9.64
C ARG A 144 4.89 -9.32 9.53
N ASN A 145 5.87 -9.08 8.66
CA ASN A 145 7.01 -9.99 8.48
C ASN A 145 7.88 -10.04 9.74
N ARG A 146 8.09 -8.92 10.41
CA ARG A 146 8.83 -8.86 11.67
C ARG A 146 8.19 -9.72 12.75
N ARG A 147 6.86 -9.68 12.90
CA ARG A 147 6.14 -10.55 13.84
C ARG A 147 6.27 -12.02 13.47
N THR A 148 6.16 -12.33 12.18
CA THR A 148 6.20 -13.71 11.68
C THR A 148 7.59 -14.34 11.84
N PHE A 149 8.64 -13.62 11.42
CA PHE A 149 9.99 -14.19 11.32
C PHE A 149 10.91 -13.85 12.51
N GLN A 150 10.65 -12.76 13.22
CA GLN A 150 11.50 -12.29 14.32
C GLN A 150 10.81 -12.33 15.68
N GLN A 151 9.50 -12.66 15.74
CA GLN A 151 8.71 -12.68 16.98
C GLN A 151 8.80 -11.36 17.78
N LYS A 152 8.99 -10.24 17.07
CA LYS A 152 9.03 -8.89 17.64
C LYS A 152 7.85 -8.08 17.14
N GLU A 153 7.23 -7.31 18.03
CA GLU A 153 6.04 -6.51 17.72
C GLU A 153 6.24 -5.04 18.07
N LEU A 154 5.72 -4.16 17.22
CA LEU A 154 5.56 -2.73 17.51
C LEU A 154 4.11 -2.41 17.82
N SER A 155 3.89 -1.48 18.74
CA SER A 155 2.60 -0.82 18.88
C SER A 155 2.28 0.00 17.60
N ALA A 156 1.01 0.33 17.39
CA ALA A 156 0.59 1.15 16.25
C ALA A 156 1.25 2.55 16.28
N THR A 157 1.46 3.11 17.48
CA THR A 157 2.12 4.40 17.68
C THR A 157 3.62 4.32 17.35
N SER A 158 4.30 3.25 17.76
CA SER A 158 5.71 3.04 17.41
C SER A 158 5.90 2.78 15.91
N LEU A 159 4.97 2.09 15.24
CA LEU A 159 5.01 1.94 13.78
C LEU A 159 4.76 3.28 13.08
N LEU A 160 3.83 4.08 13.58
CA LEU A 160 3.60 5.44 13.07
C LEU A 160 4.85 6.31 13.22
N ALA A 161 5.55 6.28 14.35
CA ALA A 161 6.82 7.00 14.52
C ALA A 161 7.83 6.62 13.42
N LYS A 162 7.99 5.32 13.14
CA LYS A 162 8.84 4.83 12.03
C LYS A 162 8.35 5.23 10.64
N ILE A 163 7.04 5.42 10.45
CA ILE A 163 6.46 5.96 9.21
C ILE A 163 6.84 7.44 9.09
N LYS A 164 6.70 8.23 10.16
CA LYS A 164 7.07 9.66 10.18
C LYS A 164 8.55 9.87 9.90
N GLU A 165 9.42 9.09 10.54
CA GLU A 165 10.87 9.11 10.31
C GLU A 165 11.22 8.79 8.85
N GLU A 166 10.67 7.70 8.31
CA GLU A 166 10.92 7.32 6.91
C GLU A 166 10.36 8.36 5.93
N ALA A 167 9.20 8.97 6.23
CA ALA A 167 8.64 10.03 5.41
C ALA A 167 9.56 11.27 5.37
N LYS A 168 10.19 11.64 6.50
CA LYS A 168 11.24 12.67 6.54
C LYS A 168 12.43 12.29 5.65
N THR A 169 12.92 11.06 5.76
CA THR A 169 14.00 10.56 4.90
C THR A 169 13.61 10.61 3.41
N TRP A 170 12.37 10.27 3.07
CA TRP A 170 11.87 10.32 1.70
C TRP A 170 11.85 11.75 1.17
N VAL A 171 11.41 12.73 1.98
CA VAL A 171 11.47 14.16 1.62
C VAL A 171 12.91 14.59 1.32
N LEU A 172 13.86 14.24 2.20
CA LEU A 172 15.28 14.54 2.00
C LEU A 172 15.85 13.87 0.73
N ALA A 173 15.35 12.69 0.37
CA ALA A 173 15.74 11.96 -0.84
C ALA A 173 15.02 12.43 -2.12
N GLY A 174 14.21 13.50 -2.07
CA GLY A 174 13.56 14.11 -3.24
C GLY A 174 12.06 13.88 -3.36
N ALA A 175 11.39 13.33 -2.34
CA ALA A 175 9.92 13.25 -2.27
C ALA A 175 9.27 14.59 -1.88
N ILE A 176 9.64 15.68 -2.55
CA ILE A 176 9.31 17.07 -2.17
C ILE A 176 7.80 17.28 -1.95
N SER A 177 6.95 16.54 -2.69
CA SER A 177 5.50 16.62 -2.56
C SER A 177 4.98 16.25 -1.16
N LEU A 178 5.70 15.40 -0.41
CA LEU A 178 5.36 15.09 1.00
C LEU A 178 5.58 16.28 1.93
N ASN A 179 6.54 17.17 1.63
CA ASN A 179 6.85 18.31 2.49
C ASN A 179 5.67 19.30 2.61
N SER A 180 4.88 19.44 1.54
CA SER A 180 3.70 20.32 1.52
C SER A 180 2.55 19.85 2.43
N TRP A 181 2.59 18.59 2.86
CA TRP A 181 1.47 17.93 3.53
C TRP A 181 1.83 17.39 4.91
N LEU A 182 3.12 17.15 5.16
CA LEU A 182 3.63 16.74 6.45
C LEU A 182 4.11 17.99 7.18
N SER A 183 3.32 18.47 8.14
CA SER A 183 3.78 19.46 9.10
C SER A 183 4.90 18.82 9.94
N PHE A 184 6.14 19.00 9.52
CA PHE A 184 7.31 18.61 10.31
C PHE A 184 7.54 19.68 11.38
N SER A 185 6.69 19.70 12.40
CA SER A 185 7.00 20.33 13.70
C SER A 185 7.89 19.40 14.51
#